data_AF-A0A6N3HUN3-F1
#
_entry.id   AF-A0A6N3HUN3-F1
#
_cell.length_a   1.000
_cell.length_b   1.000
_cell.length_c   1.000
_cell.angle_alpha   90.00
_cell.angle_beta   90.00
_cell.angle_gamma   90.00
#
_symmetry.space_group_name_H-M   'P 1'
#
loop_
_entity.id
_entity.type
_entity.pdbx_description
1 polymer ?
#
loop_
_entity_poly.entity_id
_entity_poly.type
_entity_poly.pdbx_seq_one_letter_code
_entity_poly.pdbx_strand_id
1 'polypeptide(L)' 'MDIMGEALNIRSSHLLKLGIEEAGYTEEEIRSMIARFIEIATRFTDLAETRLPGKITNATLNDIQNKINFNINLLQQ' A
#
# COMPACT_ATOMS: atom_id res chain seq x y z
N MET A 1 -17.64 -9.87 -15.80
CA MET A 1 -16.90 -9.63 -14.55
C MET A 1 -15.51 -9.17 -14.97
N ASP A 2 -15.21 -7.87 -14.85
CA ASP A 2 -13.89 -7.34 -15.17
C ASP A 2 -13.00 -7.47 -13.93
N ILE A 3 -12.39 -8.64 -13.81
CA ILE A 3 -11.56 -9.03 -12.67
C ILE A 3 -10.31 -8.14 -12.57
N MET A 4 -9.85 -7.55 -13.69
CA MET A 4 -8.68 -6.68 -13.70
C MET A 4 -9.00 -5.26 -13.23
N GLY A 5 -10.18 -4.72 -13.54
CA GLY A 5 -10.62 -3.40 -13.07
C GLY A 5 -10.84 -3.34 -11.55
N GLU A 6 -11.30 -4.44 -10.94
CA GLU A 6 -11.49 -4.53 -9.48
C GLU A 6 -10.17 -4.71 -8.72
N ALA A 7 -9.17 -5.40 -9.31
CA ALA A 7 -7.83 -5.54 -8.74
C ALA A 7 -7.09 -4.20 -8.57
N LEU A 8 -7.49 -3.16 -9.31
CA LEU A 8 -6.95 -1.80 -9.18
C LEU A 8 -7.54 -1.02 -7.99
N ASN A 9 -8.58 -1.53 -7.33
CA ASN A 9 -9.35 -0.82 -6.30
C ASN A 9 -9.41 -1.61 -4.97
N ILE A 10 -8.29 -2.16 -4.52
CA ILE A 10 -8.22 -2.85 -3.22
C ILE A 10 -8.36 -1.83 -2.08
N ARG A 11 -9.58 -1.75 -1.54
CA ARG A 11 -9.95 -1.03 -0.31
C ARG A 11 -9.68 -1.81 0.97
N SER A 12 -9.69 -1.09 2.09
CA SER A 12 -9.58 -1.66 3.45
C SER A 12 -10.62 -2.75 3.74
N SER A 13 -11.85 -2.57 3.24
CA SER A 13 -12.94 -3.56 3.37
C SER A 13 -12.60 -4.93 2.76
N HIS A 14 -11.90 -4.96 1.63
CA HIS A 14 -11.48 -6.23 1.02
C HIS A 14 -10.42 -6.94 1.85
N LEU A 15 -9.48 -6.18 2.43
CA LEU A 15 -8.45 -6.73 3.32
C LEU A 15 -9.05 -7.23 4.63
N LEU A 16 -10.03 -6.52 5.19
CA LEU A 16 -10.77 -6.96 6.38
C LEU A 16 -11.52 -8.26 6.10
N LYS A 17 -12.26 -8.32 4.99
CA LYS A 17 -12.96 -9.54 4.58
C LYS A 17 -12.01 -10.72 4.45
N LEU A 18 -10.92 -10.54 3.68
CA LEU A 18 -9.91 -11.59 3.47
C LEU A 18 -9.26 -12.03 4.79
N GLY A 19 -8.84 -11.08 5.62
CA GLY A 19 -8.13 -11.38 6.87
C GLY A 19 -9.01 -12.08 7.90
N ILE A 20 -10.30 -11.72 7.97
CA ILE A 20 -11.25 -12.35 8.90
C ILE A 20 -11.69 -13.72 8.37
N GLU A 21 -12.17 -13.78 7.12
CA GLU A 21 -12.82 -15.00 6.59
C GLU A 21 -11.81 -16.09 6.25
N GLU A 22 -10.64 -15.74 5.71
CA GLU A 22 -9.69 -16.72 5.17
C GLU A 22 -8.45 -16.92 6.06
N ALA A 23 -8.07 -15.91 6.84
CA ALA A 23 -6.85 -15.94 7.66
C ALA A 23 -7.10 -15.97 9.18
N GLY A 24 -8.36 -15.82 9.62
CA GLY A 24 -8.73 -15.91 11.04
C GLY A 24 -8.16 -14.78 11.90
N TYR A 25 -7.79 -13.65 11.30
CA TYR A 25 -7.35 -12.46 12.04
C TYR A 25 -8.54 -11.66 12.59
N THR A 26 -8.27 -10.93 13.66
CA THR A 26 -9.17 -9.89 14.15
C THR A 26 -9.07 -8.63 13.29
N GLU A 27 -10.13 -7.82 13.28
CA GLU A 27 -10.11 -6.50 12.63
C GLU A 27 -8.98 -5.61 13.14
N GLU A 28 -8.68 -5.65 14.44
CA GLU A 28 -7.61 -4.86 15.06
C GLU A 28 -6.22 -5.25 14.51
N GLU A 29 -5.94 -6.55 14.41
CA GLU A 29 -4.68 -7.06 13.84
C GLU A 29 -4.51 -6.61 12.38
N ILE A 30 -5.59 -6.67 11.59
CA ILE A 30 -5.58 -6.24 10.19
C ILE A 30 -5.32 -4.74 10.07
N ARG A 31 -6.02 -3.92 10.86
CA ARG A 31 -5.82 -2.46 10.87
C ARG A 31 -4.41 -2.07 11.32
N SER A 32 -3.87 -2.77 12.31
CA SER A 32 -2.49 -2.58 12.79
C SER A 32 -1.46 -2.93 11.70
N MET A 33 -1.66 -4.03 10.96
CA MET A 33 -0.81 -4.39 9.83
C MET A 33 -0.88 -3.34 8.72
N ILE A 34 -2.08 -2.89 8.33
CA ILE A 34 -2.27 -1.85 7.32
C ILE A 34 -1.53 -0.57 7.73
N ALA A 35 -1.68 -0.12 8.98
CA ALA A 35 -1.02 1.09 9.47
C ALA A 35 0.51 1.00 9.39
N ARG A 36 1.10 -0.14 9.79
CA ARG A 36 2.55 -0.38 9.70
C ARG A 36 3.05 -0.36 8.25
N PHE A 37 2.30 -0.93 7.31
CA PHE A 37 2.68 -0.89 5.90
C PHE A 37 2.58 0.50 5.31
N ILE A 38 1.54 1.26 5.65
CA ILE A 38 1.40 2.67 5.24
C ILE A 38 2.59 3.49 5.74
N GLU A 39 2.99 3.35 7.02
CA GLU A 39 4.12 4.09 7.60
C GLU A 39 5.43 3.88 6.82
N ILE A 40 5.70 2.66 6.38
CA ILE A 40 6.90 2.35 5.59
C ILE A 40 6.74 2.89 4.16
N ALA A 41 5.57 2.70 3.56
CA ALA A 41 5.32 3.03 2.17
C ALA A 41 5.35 4.54 1.89
N THR A 42 4.93 5.38 2.85
CA THR A 42 5.03 6.84 2.73
C THR A 42 6.46 7.35 2.64
N ARG A 43 7.43 6.56 3.09
CA ARG A 43 8.86 6.89 3.15
C ARG A 43 9.68 6.23 2.04
N PHE A 44 9.03 5.64 1.04
CA PHE A 44 9.72 4.88 0.00
C PHE A 44 10.79 5.71 -0.71
N THR A 45 10.46 6.93 -1.16
CA THR A 45 11.43 7.81 -1.83
C THR A 45 12.64 8.11 -0.95
N ASP A 46 12.42 8.55 0.28
CA ASP A 46 13.50 8.88 1.23
C ASP A 46 14.42 7.68 1.48
N LEU A 47 13.84 6.49 1.65
CA LEU A 47 14.59 5.24 1.85
C LEU A 47 15.39 4.86 0.60
N ALA A 48 14.80 5.03 -0.59
CA ALA A 48 15.46 4.74 -1.85
C ALA A 48 16.64 5.68 -2.10
N GLU A 49 16.48 6.99 -1.84
CA GLU A 49 17.56 7.97 -1.96
C GLU A 49 18.67 7.73 -0.94
N THR A 50 18.31 7.39 0.30
CA THR A 50 19.27 7.11 1.38
C THR A 50 20.10 5.85 1.08
N ARG A 51 19.46 4.79 0.57
CA ARG A 51 20.10 3.48 0.38
C ARG A 51 20.77 3.31 -0.98
N LEU A 52 20.24 3.97 -2.02
CA LEU A 52 20.67 3.83 -3.41
C LEU A 52 20.83 5.20 -4.09
N PRO A 53 21.69 6.09 -3.55
CA PRO A 53 21.79 7.46 -4.01
C PRO A 53 22.15 7.53 -5.50
N GLY A 54 21.33 8.28 -6.26
CA GLY A 54 21.52 8.49 -7.70
C GLY A 54 21.33 7.24 -8.58
N LYS A 55 20.85 6.11 -8.04
CA LYS A 55 20.59 4.90 -8.83
C LYS A 55 19.21 4.87 -9.46
N ILE A 56 18.27 5.65 -8.92
CA ILE A 56 16.90 5.78 -9.43
C ILE A 56 16.71 7.25 -9.78
N THR A 57 16.13 7.53 -10.96
CA THR A 57 15.86 8.91 -11.38
C THR A 57 14.76 9.51 -10.52
N ASN A 58 14.81 10.83 -10.31
CA ASN A 58 13.77 11.56 -9.57
C ASN A 58 12.39 11.37 -10.20
N ALA A 59 12.30 11.28 -11.52
CA ALA A 59 11.05 11.01 -12.23
C ALA A 59 10.47 9.64 -11.85
N THR A 60 11.29 8.59 -11.86
CA THR A 60 10.88 7.24 -11.47
C THR A 60 10.50 7.15 -9.99
N LEU A 61 11.25 7.82 -9.10
CA LEU A 61 10.92 7.89 -7.67
C LEU A 61 9.55 8.53 -7.45
N ASN A 62 9.30 9.66 -8.10
CA ASN A 62 8.02 10.36 -8.04
C ASN A 62 6.86 9.50 -8.57
N ASP A 63 7.05 8.83 -9.71
CA ASP A 63 6.03 7.96 -10.30
C ASP A 63 5.66 6.78 -9.37
N ILE A 64 6.65 6.15 -8.74
CA ILE A 64 6.42 5.06 -7.79
C ILE A 64 5.72 5.58 -6.54
N GLN A 65 6.21 6.68 -5.95
CA GLN A 65 5.61 7.24 -4.74
C GLN A 65 4.18 7.69 -4.97
N ASN A 66 3.85 8.25 -6.14
CA ASN A 66 2.48 8.64 -6.47
C ASN A 66 1.54 7.44 -6.57
N LYS A 67 1.98 6.32 -7.15
CA LYS A 67 1.21 5.06 -7.17
C LYS A 67 1.01 4.49 -5.76
N ILE A 68 2.05 4.55 -4.92
CA ILE A 68 1.95 4.16 -3.51
C ILE A 68 0.91 5.03 -2.79
N ASN A 69 0.99 6.35 -2.95
CA ASN A 69 0.07 7.30 -2.32
C ASN A 69 -1.37 7.07 -2.78
N PHE A 70 -1.59 6.77 -4.06
CA PHE A 70 -2.90 6.37 -4.57
C PHE A 70 -3.45 5.14 -3.83
N ASN A 71 -2.64 4.09 -3.67
CA ASN A 71 -3.05 2.88 -2.95
C ASN A 71 -3.31 3.17 -1.46
N ILE A 72 -2.49 3.98 -0.81
CA ILE A 72 -2.70 4.40 0.59
C ILE A 72 -4.07 5.09 0.74
N ASN A 73 -4.43 5.97 -0.20
CA ASN A 73 -5.73 6.66 -0.17
C ASN A 73 -6.90 5.69 -0.31
N LEU A 74 -6.75 4.56 -1.01
CA LEU A 74 -7.79 3.53 -1.11
C LEU A 74 -7.95 2.74 0.21
N LEU A 75 -6.88 2.61 0.99
CA LEU A 75 -6.86 1.90 2.27
C LEU A 75 -7.36 2.75 3.46
N GLN A 76 -7.39 4.07 3.30
CA GLN A 76 -7.87 5.02 4.31
C GLN A 76 -9.35 5.40 4.15
N GLN A 77 -9.99 4.97 3.06
CA GLN A 77 -11.43 5.09 2.80
C GLN A 77 -12.20 3.92 3.41
#